data_AF-A8UVM0-F1
#
_entry.id   AF-A8UVM0-F1
#
_cell.length_a   1.000
_cell.length_b   1.000
_cell.length_c   1.000
_cell.angle_alpha   90.00
_cell.angle_beta   90.00
_cell.angle_gamma   90.00
#
_symmetry.space_group_name_H-M   'P 1'
#
loop_
_entity.id
_entity.type
_entity.pdbx_description
1 polymer ?
#
loop_
_entity_poly.entity_id
_entity_poly.type
_entity_poly.pdbx_seq_one_letter_code
_entity_poly.pdbx_strand_id
1 'polypeptide(L)'
;MGVYRGDKRVGYEIFFGMEARNFPPREDLVNLHRNILFVKDRKDGFLLFLNVNLPTLIEEEDRLRELFRESEDIPFIAVLELTLEEIKEAFSKDAGELERVLNTARYEFPAPISFSGVSLTFEDYDLVRRFSPDYVKVSIKELSCLSPEAIETFVVMFEENTKSAVVFTHVESEEEFKKVPEEALWLGYYEEKLLKLNRSRL
;
A
#
# COMPACT_ATOMS: atom_id res chain seq x y z
N MET A 1 -7.21 11.08 -3.13
CA MET A 1 -8.07 10.06 -2.46
C MET A 1 -7.74 10.03 -0.96
N GLY A 2 -8.66 9.65 -0.07
CA GLY A 2 -8.38 9.63 1.38
C GLY A 2 -7.95 8.26 1.87
N VAL A 3 -7.15 8.20 2.95
CA VAL A 3 -6.78 6.95 3.65
C VAL A 3 -7.44 6.93 5.02
N TYR A 4 -8.04 5.79 5.35
CA TYR A 4 -8.87 5.64 6.54
C TYR A 4 -8.53 4.35 7.30
N ARG A 5 -8.83 4.37 8.60
CA ARG A 5 -8.93 3.18 9.45
C ARG A 5 -10.24 3.32 10.23
N GLY A 6 -11.15 2.36 10.06
CA GLY A 6 -12.55 2.54 10.47
C GLY A 6 -13.12 3.83 9.88
N ASP A 7 -13.74 4.65 10.73
CA ASP A 7 -14.32 5.95 10.37
C ASP A 7 -13.35 7.14 10.46
N LYS A 8 -12.09 6.91 10.84
CA LYS A 8 -11.09 7.96 11.05
C LYS A 8 -10.20 8.11 9.84
N ARG A 9 -10.13 9.33 9.31
CA ARG A 9 -9.12 9.68 8.29
C ARG A 9 -7.73 9.68 8.92
N VAL A 10 -6.84 8.88 8.37
CA VAL A 10 -5.44 8.77 8.79
C VAL A 10 -4.46 9.27 7.73
N GLY A 11 -4.92 9.53 6.50
CA GLY A 11 -4.00 9.95 5.43
C GLY A 11 -4.67 10.42 4.13
N TYR A 12 -3.85 10.51 3.09
CA TYR A 12 -4.25 10.87 1.73
C TYR A 12 -3.37 10.17 0.68
N GLU A 13 -3.98 9.73 -0.41
CA GLU A 13 -3.26 9.40 -1.64
C GLU A 13 -3.20 10.64 -2.54
N ILE A 14 -1.98 11.00 -2.93
CA ILE A 14 -1.68 12.02 -3.92
C ILE A 14 -1.45 11.31 -5.26
N PHE A 15 -2.32 11.60 -6.23
CA PHE A 15 -2.11 11.25 -7.63
C PHE A 15 -1.41 12.41 -8.33
N PHE A 16 -0.29 12.16 -9.02
CA PHE A 16 0.36 13.22 -9.78
C PHE A 16 -0.39 13.48 -11.08
N GLY A 17 -0.90 14.71 -11.19
CA GLY A 17 -1.87 15.18 -12.19
C GLY A 17 -2.67 16.39 -11.69
N MET A 18 -2.72 16.64 -10.37
CA MET A 18 -3.27 17.84 -9.75
C MET A 18 -2.37 18.33 -8.60
N GLU A 19 -1.51 19.32 -8.91
CA GLU A 19 -0.87 20.29 -7.99
C GLU A 19 -0.43 19.80 -6.59
N ALA A 20 0.70 19.08 -6.52
CA ALA A 20 1.42 18.79 -5.27
C ALA A 20 2.17 20.02 -4.66
N ARG A 21 1.66 21.24 -4.85
CA ARG A 21 2.37 22.50 -4.54
C ARG A 21 2.59 22.77 -3.04
N ASN A 22 2.02 21.93 -2.15
CA ASN A 22 2.01 22.15 -0.71
C ASN A 22 2.78 21.07 0.09
N PHE A 23 3.53 20.19 -0.57
CA PHE A 23 4.44 19.27 0.14
C PHE A 23 5.82 19.92 0.33
N PRO A 24 6.46 19.82 1.52
CA PRO A 24 7.82 20.32 1.70
C PRO A 24 8.77 19.72 0.65
N PRO A 25 9.78 20.49 0.21
CA PRO A 25 10.36 20.39 -1.11
C PRO A 25 11.37 19.24 -1.17
N ARG A 26 10.99 18.13 -1.80
CA ARG A 26 11.95 17.20 -2.41
C ARG A 26 11.38 16.75 -3.75
N GLU A 27 11.53 17.62 -4.75
CA GLU A 27 11.19 17.31 -6.15
C GLU A 27 11.84 16.00 -6.60
N ASP A 28 13.00 15.63 -6.05
CA ASP A 28 13.73 14.41 -6.38
C ASP A 28 13.00 13.11 -5.99
N LEU A 29 12.35 13.05 -4.81
CA LEU A 29 11.51 11.90 -4.40
C LEU A 29 10.19 11.85 -5.17
N VAL A 30 9.68 13.02 -5.55
CA VAL A 30 8.45 13.17 -6.35
C VAL A 30 8.67 12.78 -7.81
N ASN A 31 9.84 13.09 -8.37
CA ASN A 31 10.22 12.77 -9.75
C ASN A 31 10.47 11.28 -9.97
N LEU A 32 10.62 10.50 -8.89
CA LEU A 32 10.76 9.04 -8.98
C LEU A 32 9.44 8.33 -9.31
N HIS A 33 8.25 8.91 -9.05
CA HIS A 33 7.02 8.20 -9.40
C HIS A 33 5.70 8.98 -9.53
N ARG A 34 4.75 8.37 -10.25
CA ARG A 34 3.42 8.91 -10.61
C ARG A 34 2.33 8.86 -9.51
N ASN A 35 2.50 8.10 -8.42
CA ASN A 35 1.51 7.98 -7.34
C ASN A 35 2.21 7.85 -5.99
N ILE A 36 1.80 8.65 -5.00
CA ILE A 36 2.35 8.64 -3.65
C ILE A 36 1.21 8.54 -2.62
N LEU A 37 1.26 7.55 -1.72
CA LEU A 37 0.28 7.38 -0.64
C LEU A 37 0.85 7.82 0.71
N PHE A 38 0.20 8.75 1.41
CA PHE A 38 0.54 9.16 2.76
C PHE A 38 -0.41 8.55 3.79
N VAL A 39 0.10 7.84 4.79
CA VAL A 39 -0.68 7.21 5.87
C VAL A 39 -0.10 7.53 7.24
N LYS A 40 -0.81 8.22 8.13
CA LYS A 40 -0.32 8.45 9.51
C LYS A 40 -0.43 7.15 10.33
N ASP A 41 0.68 6.65 10.87
CA ASP A 41 0.70 5.52 11.81
C ASP A 41 0.67 5.97 13.30
N ARG A 42 0.28 5.06 14.20
CA ARG A 42 -0.14 5.27 15.59
C ARG A 42 0.92 5.88 16.54
N LYS A 43 2.20 6.08 16.14
CA LYS A 43 3.30 6.50 17.04
C LYS A 43 4.26 7.57 16.45
N ASP A 44 3.73 8.57 15.76
CA ASP A 44 4.43 9.80 15.31
C ASP A 44 5.15 9.77 13.95
N GLY A 45 4.73 8.90 13.02
CA GLY A 45 5.24 8.89 11.64
C GLY A 45 4.16 8.74 10.55
N PHE A 46 4.49 9.13 9.32
CA PHE A 46 3.68 8.89 8.11
C PHE A 46 4.28 7.72 7.30
N LEU A 47 3.50 6.89 6.64
CA LEU A 47 3.97 5.94 5.63
C LEU A 47 3.83 6.61 4.27
N LEU A 48 4.86 6.52 3.44
CA LEU A 48 4.93 7.09 2.10
C LEU A 48 5.03 5.96 1.08
N PHE A 49 3.93 5.49 0.50
CA PHE A 49 4.02 4.45 -0.53
C PHE A 49 4.50 5.08 -1.84
N LEU A 50 5.69 4.68 -2.25
CA LEU A 50 6.32 5.00 -3.51
C LEU A 50 6.13 3.79 -4.40
N ASN A 51 5.33 3.92 -5.45
CA ASN A 51 5.39 2.92 -6.51
C ASN A 51 6.81 2.94 -7.09
N VAL A 52 7.41 1.78 -7.29
CA VAL A 52 8.72 1.63 -7.90
C VAL A 52 8.64 0.45 -8.84
N ASN A 53 9.14 0.59 -10.07
CA ASN A 53 9.21 -0.54 -10.97
C ASN A 53 10.41 -1.42 -10.58
N LEU A 54 10.26 -2.74 -10.71
CA LEU A 54 11.31 -3.73 -10.38
C LEU A 54 12.68 -3.41 -11.02
N PRO A 55 12.78 -3.03 -12.30
CA PRO A 55 14.06 -2.64 -12.90
C PRO A 55 14.71 -1.43 -12.23
N THR A 56 13.92 -0.45 -11.77
CA THR A 56 14.42 0.75 -11.09
C THR A 56 15.01 0.42 -9.72
N LEU A 57 14.46 -0.57 -8.99
CA LEU A 57 15.06 -1.06 -7.75
C LEU A 57 16.45 -1.66 -7.98
N ILE A 58 16.67 -2.29 -9.13
CA ILE A 58 17.93 -2.95 -9.49
C ILE A 58 18.95 -1.92 -9.99
N GLU A 59 18.54 -1.03 -10.88
CA GLU A 59 19.43 -0.09 -11.57
C GLU A 59 19.83 1.11 -10.69
N GLU A 60 18.91 1.60 -9.84
CA GLU A 60 19.11 2.81 -9.03
C GLU A 60 19.30 2.48 -7.54
N GLU A 61 19.77 1.26 -7.22
CA GLU A 61 19.89 0.77 -5.85
C GLU A 61 20.67 1.74 -4.94
N ASP A 62 21.86 2.15 -5.36
CA ASP A 62 22.72 3.06 -4.60
C ASP A 62 22.07 4.44 -4.39
N ARG A 63 21.38 4.93 -5.42
CA ARG A 63 20.72 6.24 -5.38
C ARG A 63 19.48 6.23 -4.48
N LEU A 64 18.68 5.17 -4.54
CA LEU A 64 17.58 4.98 -3.59
C LEU A 64 18.12 4.94 -2.16
N ARG A 65 19.24 4.24 -1.94
CA ARG A 65 19.87 4.15 -0.61
C ARG A 65 20.27 5.52 -0.08
N GLU A 66 20.89 6.34 -0.92
CA GLU A 66 21.26 7.71 -0.61
C GLU A 66 20.03 8.55 -0.26
N LEU A 67 18.98 8.50 -1.09
CA LEU A 67 17.73 9.21 -0.86
C LEU A 67 17.04 8.82 0.47
N PHE A 68 17.04 7.52 0.81
CA PHE A 68 16.49 7.04 2.07
C PHE A 68 17.33 7.47 3.27
N ARG A 69 18.66 7.41 3.17
CA ARG A 69 19.58 7.87 4.23
C ARG A 69 19.45 9.38 4.47
N GLU A 70 19.37 10.18 3.41
CA GLU A 70 19.13 11.63 3.49
C GLU A 70 17.74 11.97 4.03
N SER A 71 16.86 10.98 4.14
CA SER A 71 15.49 11.10 4.64
C SER A 71 15.31 10.55 6.05
N GLU A 72 16.38 10.12 6.74
CA GLU A 72 16.33 9.60 8.12
C GLU A 72 15.77 10.63 9.13
N ASP A 73 15.89 11.92 8.84
CA ASP A 73 15.33 13.01 9.66
C ASP A 73 13.85 13.30 9.38
N ILE A 74 13.23 12.63 8.40
CA ILE A 74 11.85 12.88 8.03
C ILE A 74 10.93 11.95 8.82
N PRO A 75 9.82 12.43 9.40
CA PRO A 75 8.90 11.60 10.17
C PRO A 75 8.03 10.72 9.25
N PHE A 76 8.59 10.17 8.17
CA PHE A 76 7.91 9.20 7.33
C PHE A 76 8.77 7.98 6.99
N ILE A 77 8.12 6.83 6.86
CA ILE A 77 8.70 5.58 6.38
C ILE A 77 8.24 5.40 4.94
N ALA A 78 9.14 5.43 3.97
CA ALA A 78 8.74 5.13 2.59
C ALA A 78 8.55 3.63 2.38
N VAL A 79 7.48 3.27 1.69
CA VAL A 79 7.07 1.90 1.38
C VAL A 79 7.24 1.71 -0.11
N LEU A 80 8.00 0.70 -0.52
CA LEU A 80 8.23 0.37 -1.93
C LEU A 80 7.06 -0.46 -2.44
N GLU A 81 6.26 0.10 -3.33
CA GLU A 81 5.10 -0.56 -3.93
C GLU A 81 5.44 -1.13 -5.30
N LEU A 82 5.21 -2.44 -5.46
CA LEU A 82 5.43 -3.20 -6.68
C LEU A 82 4.10 -3.78 -7.14
N THR A 83 3.84 -3.79 -8.45
CA THR A 83 2.63 -4.44 -8.96
C THR A 83 2.82 -5.96 -8.99
N LEU A 84 1.75 -6.71 -8.69
CA LEU A 84 1.82 -8.17 -8.72
C LEU A 84 2.08 -8.71 -10.14
N GLU A 85 1.65 -7.99 -11.17
CA GLU A 85 1.94 -8.33 -12.58
C GLU A 85 3.44 -8.32 -12.86
N GLU A 86 4.15 -7.26 -12.45
CA GLU A 86 5.61 -7.16 -12.60
C GLU A 86 6.33 -8.25 -11.81
N ILE A 87 5.84 -8.55 -10.59
CA ILE A 87 6.38 -9.63 -9.75
C ILE A 87 6.23 -10.98 -10.45
N LYS A 88 5.05 -11.27 -11.02
CA LYS A 88 4.80 -12.51 -11.78
C LYS A 88 5.72 -12.63 -12.99
N GLU A 89 5.88 -11.54 -13.73
CA GLU A 89 6.75 -11.51 -14.91
C GLU A 89 8.21 -11.76 -14.52
N ALA A 90 8.70 -11.07 -13.49
CA ALA A 90 10.07 -11.23 -13.00
C ALA A 90 10.29 -12.64 -12.43
N PHE A 91 9.34 -13.18 -11.65
CA PHE A 91 9.41 -14.52 -11.08
C PHE A 91 9.48 -15.60 -12.17
N SER A 92 8.71 -15.43 -13.24
CA SER A 92 8.69 -16.37 -14.38
C SER A 92 9.99 -16.32 -15.20
N LYS A 93 10.68 -15.17 -15.21
CA LYS A 93 11.97 -14.99 -15.89
C LYS A 93 13.13 -15.56 -15.07
N ASP A 94 13.24 -15.13 -13.81
CA ASP A 94 14.27 -15.57 -12.87
C ASP A 94 13.81 -15.35 -11.42
N ALA A 95 13.26 -16.41 -10.82
CA ALA A 95 12.81 -16.38 -9.43
C ALA A 95 13.93 -16.10 -8.42
N GLY A 96 15.16 -16.55 -8.71
CA GLY A 96 16.30 -16.36 -7.81
C GLY A 96 16.77 -14.92 -7.78
N GLU A 97 16.81 -14.28 -8.95
CA GLU A 97 17.13 -12.85 -9.06
C GLU A 97 16.05 -11.99 -8.40
N LEU A 98 14.76 -12.28 -8.62
CA LEU A 98 13.68 -11.58 -7.93
C LEU A 98 13.77 -11.70 -6.40
N GLU A 99 14.03 -12.91 -5.89
CA GLU A 99 14.27 -13.13 -4.46
C GLU A 99 15.45 -12.31 -3.94
N ARG A 100 16.55 -12.27 -4.70
CA ARG A 100 17.72 -11.48 -4.34
C ARG A 100 17.36 -9.99 -4.25
N VAL A 101 16.69 -9.45 -5.26
CA VAL A 101 16.30 -8.04 -5.35
C VAL A 101 15.35 -7.64 -4.22
N LEU A 102 14.32 -8.43 -3.94
CA LEU A 102 13.37 -8.15 -2.85
C LEU A 102 14.03 -8.26 -1.47
N ASN A 103 14.96 -9.20 -1.29
CA ASN A 103 15.73 -9.30 -0.05
C ASN A 103 16.69 -8.12 0.13
N THR A 104 17.45 -7.75 -0.91
CA THR A 104 18.27 -6.54 -0.90
C THR A 104 17.42 -5.33 -0.55
N ALA A 105 16.24 -5.21 -1.18
CA ALA A 105 15.35 -4.10 -0.89
C ALA A 105 14.91 -4.04 0.58
N ARG A 106 14.67 -5.19 1.21
CA ARG A 106 14.24 -5.29 2.61
C ARG A 106 15.36 -5.05 3.63
N TYR A 107 16.57 -5.50 3.36
CA TYR A 107 17.68 -5.43 4.31
C TYR A 107 18.57 -4.19 4.11
N GLU A 108 18.62 -3.66 2.90
CA GLU A 108 19.50 -2.55 2.54
C GLU A 108 18.77 -1.21 2.40
N PHE A 109 17.47 -1.23 2.09
CA PHE A 109 16.58 -0.09 2.32
C PHE A 109 15.75 -0.36 3.59
N PRO A 110 15.74 0.54 4.58
CA PRO A 110 14.84 0.45 5.72
C PRO A 110 13.39 0.82 5.31
N ALA A 111 12.90 0.23 4.22
CA ALA A 111 11.65 0.53 3.56
C ALA A 111 10.77 -0.72 3.51
N PRO A 112 9.56 -0.70 4.09
CA PRO A 112 8.58 -1.76 3.91
C PRO A 112 8.24 -1.98 2.43
N ILE A 113 7.78 -3.17 2.08
CA ILE A 113 7.37 -3.52 0.71
C ILE A 113 5.84 -3.69 0.65
N SER A 114 5.21 -3.16 -0.39
CA SER A 114 3.78 -3.29 -0.68
C SER A 114 3.58 -3.98 -2.02
N PHE A 115 2.68 -4.96 -2.10
CA PHE A 115 2.23 -5.52 -3.38
C PHE A 115 0.87 -4.93 -3.76
N SER A 116 0.75 -4.42 -4.98
CA SER A 116 -0.50 -3.86 -5.51
C SER A 116 -1.10 -4.70 -6.64
N GLY A 117 -2.41 -4.55 -6.87
CA GLY A 117 -3.11 -5.27 -7.93
C GLY A 117 -3.35 -6.75 -7.65
N VAL A 118 -3.49 -7.14 -6.37
CA VAL A 118 -3.71 -8.53 -5.98
C VAL A 118 -5.16 -8.94 -6.22
N SER A 119 -5.38 -9.97 -7.05
CA SER A 119 -6.70 -10.50 -7.45
C SER A 119 -7.13 -11.74 -6.66
N LEU A 120 -6.38 -12.12 -5.62
CA LEU A 120 -6.69 -13.24 -4.72
C LEU A 120 -6.82 -14.60 -5.40
N THR A 121 -6.15 -14.79 -6.55
CA THR A 121 -6.00 -16.12 -7.13
C THR A 121 -5.07 -16.97 -6.27
N PHE A 122 -5.11 -18.29 -6.43
CA PHE A 122 -4.19 -19.19 -5.71
C PHE A 122 -2.72 -18.86 -6.00
N GLU A 123 -2.40 -18.50 -7.25
CA GLU A 123 -1.07 -18.05 -7.66
C GLU A 123 -0.65 -16.76 -6.94
N ASP A 124 -1.56 -15.77 -6.86
CA ASP A 124 -1.29 -14.52 -6.16
C ASP A 124 -0.98 -14.76 -4.69
N TYR A 125 -1.80 -15.60 -4.04
CA TYR A 125 -1.63 -15.96 -2.65
C TYR A 125 -0.28 -16.64 -2.39
N ASP A 126 0.13 -17.56 -3.26
CA ASP A 126 1.42 -18.25 -3.11
C ASP A 126 2.60 -17.28 -3.27
N LEU A 127 2.53 -16.32 -4.20
CA LEU A 127 3.56 -15.29 -4.35
C LEU A 127 3.63 -14.36 -3.14
N VAL A 128 2.47 -13.88 -2.68
CA VAL A 128 2.40 -13.04 -1.47
C VAL A 128 2.96 -13.81 -0.27
N ARG A 129 2.58 -15.08 -0.09
CA ARG A 129 3.08 -15.92 1.01
C ARG A 129 4.58 -16.19 0.90
N ARG A 130 5.11 -16.35 -0.31
CA ARG A 130 6.54 -16.61 -0.56
C ARG A 130 7.39 -15.40 -0.21
N PHE A 131 6.97 -14.21 -0.63
CA PHE A 131 7.75 -12.99 -0.48
C PHE A 131 7.39 -12.19 0.77
N SER A 132 6.26 -12.48 1.40
CA SER A 132 5.75 -11.84 2.63
C SER A 132 5.99 -10.33 2.62
N PRO A 133 5.40 -9.56 1.68
CA PRO A 133 5.48 -8.11 1.71
C PRO A 133 4.86 -7.58 3.01
N ASP A 134 5.22 -6.38 3.44
CA ASP A 134 4.64 -5.76 4.63
C ASP A 134 3.17 -5.39 4.42
N TYR A 135 2.81 -5.00 3.19
CA TYR A 135 1.45 -4.62 2.81
C TYR A 135 1.00 -5.32 1.53
N VAL A 136 -0.31 -5.57 1.44
CA VAL A 136 -0.96 -6.05 0.22
C VAL A 136 -2.20 -5.21 -0.06
N LYS A 137 -2.23 -4.56 -1.23
CA LYS A 137 -3.39 -3.81 -1.69
C LYS A 137 -4.36 -4.73 -2.45
N VAL A 138 -5.56 -4.89 -1.89
CA VAL A 138 -6.64 -5.70 -2.45
C VAL A 138 -7.80 -4.77 -2.82
N SER A 139 -8.37 -4.92 -4.02
CA SER A 139 -9.58 -4.17 -4.36
C SER A 139 -10.79 -4.75 -3.65
N ILE A 140 -11.59 -3.91 -2.97
CA ILE A 140 -12.81 -4.36 -2.28
C ILE A 140 -13.81 -5.00 -3.27
N LYS A 141 -13.70 -4.64 -4.55
CA LYS A 141 -14.54 -5.19 -5.63
C LYS A 141 -14.29 -6.69 -5.86
N GLU A 142 -13.06 -7.17 -5.61
CA GLU A 142 -12.73 -8.61 -5.66
C GLU A 142 -13.47 -9.42 -4.60
N LEU A 143 -13.87 -8.77 -3.50
CA LEU A 143 -14.59 -9.39 -2.38
C LEU A 143 -16.08 -9.01 -2.38
N SER A 144 -16.60 -8.44 -3.46
CA SER A 144 -17.95 -7.89 -3.53
C SER A 144 -19.05 -8.92 -3.25
N CYS A 145 -18.81 -10.21 -3.52
CA CYS A 145 -19.75 -11.30 -3.26
C CYS A 145 -19.76 -11.80 -1.80
N LEU A 146 -18.80 -11.38 -0.98
CA LEU A 146 -18.67 -11.82 0.41
C LEU A 146 -19.47 -10.94 1.38
N SER A 147 -19.87 -11.53 2.50
CA SER A 147 -20.41 -10.78 3.65
C SER A 147 -19.26 -10.10 4.42
N PRO A 148 -19.56 -9.07 5.23
CA PRO A 148 -18.55 -8.42 6.08
C PRO A 148 -17.78 -9.41 6.97
N GLU A 149 -18.47 -10.38 7.58
CA GLU A 149 -17.85 -11.38 8.47
C GLU A 149 -16.92 -12.33 7.70
N ALA A 150 -17.27 -12.66 6.45
CA ALA A 150 -16.43 -13.46 5.57
C ALA A 150 -15.18 -12.69 5.13
N ILE A 151 -15.29 -11.37 4.91
CA ILE A 151 -14.15 -10.50 4.58
C ILE A 151 -13.23 -10.36 5.80
N GLU A 152 -13.78 -10.17 7.00
CA GLU A 152 -13.00 -10.14 8.24
C GLU A 152 -12.24 -11.45 8.45
N THR A 153 -12.92 -12.59 8.28
CA THR A 153 -12.28 -13.92 8.36
C THR A 153 -11.19 -14.08 7.31
N PHE A 154 -11.45 -13.63 6.08
CA PHE A 154 -10.45 -13.62 5.00
C PHE A 154 -9.22 -12.80 5.40
N VAL A 155 -9.38 -11.58 5.91
CA VAL A 155 -8.27 -10.71 6.33
C VAL A 155 -7.47 -11.40 7.41
N VAL A 156 -8.10 -11.86 8.50
CA VAL A 156 -7.39 -12.54 9.60
C VAL A 156 -6.60 -13.75 9.08
N MET A 157 -7.22 -14.62 8.30
CA MET A 157 -6.53 -15.79 7.74
C MET A 157 -5.39 -15.37 6.80
N PHE A 158 -5.61 -14.38 5.94
CA PHE A 158 -4.62 -13.92 4.97
C PHE A 158 -3.40 -13.33 5.69
N GLU A 159 -3.61 -12.41 6.64
CA GLU A 159 -2.53 -11.78 7.41
C GLU A 159 -1.76 -12.81 8.26
N GLU A 160 -2.45 -13.77 8.88
CA GLU A 160 -1.82 -14.83 9.68
C GLU A 160 -0.91 -15.73 8.84
N ASN A 161 -1.30 -16.03 7.59
CA ASN A 161 -0.55 -16.92 6.73
C ASN A 161 0.53 -16.23 5.89
N THR A 162 0.32 -14.98 5.49
CA THR A 162 1.25 -14.23 4.64
C THR A 162 2.20 -13.34 5.43
N LYS A 163 1.81 -12.97 6.66
CA LYS A 163 2.45 -11.92 7.49
C LYS A 163 2.40 -10.53 6.86
N SER A 164 1.48 -10.32 5.93
CA SER A 164 1.27 -9.05 5.22
C SER A 164 -0.01 -8.39 5.69
N ALA A 165 0.03 -7.08 5.97
CA ALA A 165 -1.17 -6.32 6.32
C ALA A 165 -2.02 -6.01 5.08
N VAL A 166 -3.34 -6.13 5.18
CA VAL A 166 -4.25 -5.86 4.04
C VAL A 166 -4.63 -4.38 3.99
N VAL A 167 -4.52 -3.81 2.79
CA VAL A 167 -4.99 -2.45 2.47
C VAL A 167 -6.08 -2.56 1.40
N PHE A 168 -7.31 -2.19 1.74
CA PHE A 168 -8.39 -2.18 0.77
C PHE A 168 -8.31 -0.98 -0.17
N THR A 169 -8.60 -1.18 -1.45
CA THR A 169 -8.64 -0.14 -2.48
C THR A 169 -10.00 -0.11 -3.16
N HIS A 170 -10.30 0.98 -3.86
CA HIS A 170 -11.54 1.16 -4.63
C HIS A 170 -12.82 1.13 -3.77
N VAL A 171 -12.75 1.61 -2.53
CA VAL A 171 -13.94 1.79 -1.69
C VAL A 171 -14.66 3.07 -2.12
N GLU A 172 -15.80 2.92 -2.80
CA GLU A 172 -16.51 4.01 -3.48
C GLU A 172 -17.93 4.23 -2.92
N SER A 173 -18.45 3.30 -2.11
CA SER A 173 -19.81 3.34 -1.54
C SER A 173 -19.85 3.04 -0.03
N GLU A 174 -20.97 3.38 0.61
CA GLU A 174 -21.21 3.05 2.02
C GLU A 174 -21.33 1.54 2.23
N GLU A 175 -21.91 0.84 1.25
CA GLU A 175 -22.07 -0.61 1.25
C GLU A 175 -20.73 -1.34 1.18
N GLU A 176 -19.78 -0.84 0.38
CA GLU A 176 -18.41 -1.35 0.34
C GLU A 176 -17.66 -1.00 1.63
N PHE A 177 -17.83 0.21 2.16
CA PHE A 177 -17.21 0.60 3.43
C PHE A 177 -17.64 -0.29 4.59
N LYS A 178 -18.94 -0.61 4.70
CA LYS A 178 -19.47 -1.52 5.73
C LYS A 178 -18.91 -2.93 5.68
N LYS A 179 -18.29 -3.31 4.56
CA LYS A 179 -17.61 -4.60 4.39
C LYS A 179 -16.14 -4.58 4.81
N VAL A 180 -15.53 -3.40 4.91
CA VAL A 180 -14.14 -3.26 5.32
C VAL A 180 -14.04 -3.46 6.84
N PRO A 181 -13.19 -4.39 7.33
CA PRO A 181 -12.97 -4.58 8.76
C PRO A 181 -12.46 -3.29 9.43
N GLU A 182 -12.91 -3.01 10.65
CA GLU A 182 -12.63 -1.73 11.33
C GLU A 182 -11.12 -1.44 11.49
N GLU A 183 -10.32 -2.47 11.76
CA GLU A 183 -8.86 -2.33 11.95
C GLU A 183 -8.08 -2.24 10.63
N ALA A 184 -8.70 -2.61 9.50
CA ALA A 184 -8.04 -2.61 8.20
C ALA A 184 -7.83 -1.18 7.66
N LEU A 185 -6.75 -1.00 6.92
CA LEU A 185 -6.51 0.23 6.16
C LEU A 185 -7.31 0.20 4.86
N TRP A 186 -7.84 1.33 4.44
CA TRP A 186 -8.52 1.43 3.16
C TRP A 186 -8.38 2.77 2.45
N LEU A 187 -8.49 2.71 1.11
CA LEU A 187 -8.36 3.80 0.16
C LEU A 187 -9.68 3.99 -0.59
N GLY A 188 -10.23 5.20 -0.54
CA GLY A 188 -11.51 5.48 -1.18
C GLY A 188 -11.79 6.95 -1.47
N TYR A 189 -12.68 7.18 -2.44
CA TYR A 189 -13.12 8.52 -2.86
C TYR A 189 -14.10 9.08 -1.82
N TYR A 190 -13.62 10.06 -1.08
CA TYR A 190 -14.32 10.72 0.00
C TYR A 190 -15.04 11.97 -0.51
N GLU A 191 -16.25 11.81 -1.04
CA GLU A 191 -17.16 12.95 -1.15
C GLU A 191 -17.96 13.12 0.16
N GLU A 192 -18.23 14.38 0.48
CA GLU A 192 -18.85 14.98 1.67
C GLU A 192 -20.13 14.30 2.24
N LYS A 193 -20.69 13.30 1.55
CA LYS A 193 -21.94 12.63 1.89
C LYS A 193 -21.80 11.56 2.99
N LEU A 194 -20.68 10.84 3.09
CA LEU A 194 -20.51 9.76 4.08
C LEU A 194 -20.26 10.29 5.52
N LEU A 195 -19.66 11.47 5.66
CA LEU A 195 -19.34 12.09 6.96
C LEU A 195 -20.58 12.60 7.74
N LYS A 196 -21.66 12.95 7.05
CA LYS A 196 -22.83 13.56 7.69
C LYS A 196 -23.60 12.57 8.56
N LEU A 197 -23.41 11.26 8.37
CA LEU A 197 -24.14 10.22 9.10
C LEU A 197 -23.59 9.90 10.50
N ASN A 198 -22.28 10.09 10.74
CA ASN A 198 -21.68 9.88 12.07
C ASN A 198 -21.78 11.09 13.00
N ARG A 199 -22.22 12.25 12.51
CA ARG A 199 -22.54 13.41 13.36
C ARG A 199 -23.99 13.45 13.85
N SER A 200 -24.89 12.63 13.31
CA SER A 200 -26.27 12.48 13.77
C SER A 200 -26.45 11.48 14.93
N ARG A 201 -25.35 11.00 15.52
CA ARG A 201 -25.33 10.13 16.71
C ARG A 201 -24.48 10.67 17.87
N LEU A 202 -24.15 11.97 17.86
CA LEU A 202 -23.65 12.70 19.03
C LEU A 202 -24.73 13.64 19.56
#